data_AF-A0A929UM54-F1
#
_entry.id   AF-A0A929UM54-F1
#
_cell.length_a   1.000
_cell.length_b   1.000
_cell.length_c   1.000
_cell.angle_alpha   90.00
_cell.angle_beta   90.00
_cell.angle_gamma   90.00
#
_symmetry.space_group_name_H-M   'P 1'
#
loop_
_entity.id
_entity.type
_entity.pdbx_description
1 polymer ?
#
loop_
_entity_poly.entity_id
_entity_poly.type
_entity_poly.pdbx_seq_one_letter_code
_entity_poly.pdbx_strand_id
1 'polypeptide(L)'
;DDGKNRVQEFIGHTGILLEDGDHYLFVEKLAFELPYQVEEFRSRQEVNDYLMACYDKDADGLTAKPVIFEDDQVMKEYRVLK
;
A
#
# COMPACT_ATOMS: atom_id res chain seq x y z
N ASP A 1 -14.10 -16.02 -12.88
CA ASP A 1 -14.98 -14.90 -12.51
C ASP A 1 -15.72 -14.47 -13.77
N ASP A 2 -17.04 -14.35 -13.71
CA ASP A 2 -17.91 -14.06 -14.87
C ASP A 2 -18.18 -12.56 -15.05
N GLY A 3 -17.48 -11.71 -14.29
CA GLY A 3 -17.54 -10.25 -14.37
C GLY A 3 -18.86 -9.65 -13.87
N LYS A 4 -19.71 -10.45 -13.22
CA LYS A 4 -21.02 -10.03 -12.69
C LYS A 4 -21.09 -9.98 -11.17
N ASN A 5 -20.05 -10.47 -10.50
CA ASN A 5 -19.94 -10.42 -9.05
C ASN A 5 -19.59 -8.99 -8.60
N ARG A 6 -20.10 -8.57 -7.43
CA ARG A 6 -19.63 -7.33 -6.79
C ARG A 6 -18.11 -7.42 -6.68
N VAL A 7 -17.41 -6.40 -7.13
CA VAL A 7 -15.96 -6.29 -6.94
C VAL A 7 -15.68 -6.48 -5.46
N GLN A 8 -15.03 -7.59 -5.13
CA GLN A 8 -14.68 -7.91 -3.76
C GLN A 8 -13.29 -7.34 -3.52
N GLU A 9 -13.23 -6.17 -2.90
CA GLU A 9 -11.98 -5.63 -2.40
C GLU A 9 -11.52 -6.51 -1.23
N PHE A 10 -10.28 -6.97 -1.32
CA PHE A 10 -9.62 -7.73 -0.26
C PHE A 10 -8.35 -6.99 0.15
N ILE A 11 -7.94 -7.15 1.40
CA ILE A 11 -6.68 -6.58 1.89
C ILE A 11 -5.55 -7.44 1.32
N GLY A 12 -4.86 -6.93 0.29
CA GLY A 12 -3.74 -7.62 -0.36
C GLY A 12 -2.42 -7.53 0.42
N HIS A 13 -2.24 -6.46 1.20
CA HIS A 13 -1.08 -6.24 2.05
C HIS A 13 -1.41 -5.31 3.23
N THR A 14 -0.68 -5.45 4.33
CA THR A 14 -0.83 -4.62 5.52
C THR A 14 0.51 -4.48 6.24
N GLY A 15 0.71 -3.34 6.90
CA GLY A 15 1.86 -3.01 7.72
C GLY A 15 1.48 -1.99 8.80
N ILE A 16 2.45 -1.64 9.64
CA ILE A 16 2.29 -0.66 10.73
C ILE A 16 3.16 0.55 10.41
N LEU A 17 2.57 1.73 10.37
CA LEU A 17 3.30 2.99 10.24
C LEU A 17 3.50 3.61 11.63
N LEU A 18 4.74 3.87 12.00
CA LEU A 18 5.12 4.50 13.27
C LEU A 18 5.64 5.91 12.99
N GLU A 19 5.28 6.87 13.84
CA GLU A 19 5.88 8.20 13.84
C GLU A 19 7.18 8.15 14.66
N ASP A 20 8.29 8.61 14.07
CA ASP A 20 9.60 8.69 14.71
C ASP A 20 10.20 10.09 14.51
N GLY A 21 9.80 11.02 15.38
CA GLY A 21 10.18 12.43 15.28
C GLY A 21 9.66 13.06 13.99
N ASP A 22 10.58 13.48 13.11
CA ASP A 22 10.27 14.07 11.80
C ASP A 22 10.17 13.01 10.67
N HIS A 23 10.27 11.73 11.02
CA HIS A 23 10.30 10.60 10.09
C HIS A 23 9.18 9.60 10.40
N TYR A 24 9.03 8.62 9.50
CA TYR A 24 8.09 7.53 9.64
C TYR A 24 8.79 6.19 9.41
N LEU A 25 8.48 5.20 10.26
CA LEU A 25 8.96 3.83 10.09
C LEU A 25 7.78 2.95 9.68
N PHE A 26 7.86 2.34 8.50
CA PHE A 26 6.88 1.38 8.04
C PHE A 26 7.40 -0.03 8.29
N VAL A 27 6.70 -0.77 9.15
CA VAL A 27 7.02 -2.16 9.49
C VAL A 27 6.07 -3.09 8.75
N GLU A 28 6.61 -4.01 7.97
CA GLU A 28 5.80 -4.90 7.14
C GLU A 28 6.38 -6.31 7.02
N LYS A 29 5.56 -7.21 6.46
CA LYS A 29 5.97 -8.56 6.07
C LYS A 29 5.60 -8.79 4.60
N LEU A 30 6.62 -8.86 3.75
CA LEU A 30 6.43 -9.05 2.31
C LEU A 30 5.97 -10.48 1.94
N ALA A 31 6.50 -11.49 2.63
CA ALA A 31 6.19 -12.89 2.38
C ALA A 31 6.35 -13.72 3.66
N PHE A 32 5.71 -14.90 3.67
CA PHE A 32 5.78 -15.83 4.80
C PHE A 32 7.22 -16.21 5.18
N GLU A 33 8.07 -16.43 4.18
CA GLU A 33 9.45 -16.90 4.33
C GLU A 33 10.45 -15.79 4.69
N LEU A 34 10.11 -14.53 4.41
CA LEU A 34 11.00 -13.39 4.67
C LEU A 34 10.81 -12.85 6.08
N PRO A 35 11.88 -12.34 6.73
CA PRO A 35 11.75 -11.64 8.01
C PRO A 35 10.87 -10.39 7.85
N TYR A 36 10.39 -9.86 8.98
CA TYR A 36 9.82 -8.51 9.00
C TYR A 36 10.90 -7.52 8.60
N GLN A 37 10.51 -6.49 7.84
CA GLN A 37 11.39 -5.40 7.44
C GLN A 37 10.86 -4.06 7.95
N VAL A 38 11.74 -3.08 7.96
CA VAL A 38 11.42 -1.70 8.31
C VAL A 38 11.99 -0.80 7.24
N GLU A 39 11.15 0.07 6.69
CA GLU A 39 11.54 1.12 5.76
C GLU A 39 11.30 2.49 6.41
N GLU A 40 12.25 3.41 6.24
CA GLU A 40 12.14 4.77 6.77
C GLU A 40 11.74 5.76 5.67
N PHE A 41 10.77 6.62 5.98
CA PHE A 41 10.24 7.63 5.08
C PHE A 41 10.25 9.00 5.74
N ARG A 42 10.41 10.06 4.93
CA ARG A 42 10.31 11.45 5.41
C ARG A 42 8.89 11.98 5.44
N SER A 43 7.97 11.33 4.73
CA SER A 43 6.58 11.76 4.67
C SER A 43 5.64 10.62 4.33
N ARG A 44 4.38 10.76 4.73
CA ARG A 44 3.27 9.91 4.29
C ARG A 44 3.14 9.83 2.76
N GLN A 45 3.53 10.88 2.04
CA GLN A 45 3.53 10.84 0.57
C GLN A 45 4.53 9.81 0.02
N GLU A 46 5.70 9.66 0.64
CA GLU A 46 6.69 8.65 0.23
C GLU A 46 6.20 7.22 0.56
N VAL A 47 5.46 7.05 1.66
CA VAL A 47 4.78 5.78 1.99
C VAL A 47 3.76 5.41 0.91
N ASN A 48 2.94 6.37 0.47
CA ASN A 48 2.00 6.15 -0.64
C ASN A 48 2.72 5.72 -1.92
N ASP A 49 3.77 6.45 -2.29
CA ASP A 49 4.55 6.16 -3.50
C ASP A 49 5.19 4.77 -3.43
N TYR A 50 5.74 4.40 -2.28
CA TYR A 50 6.30 3.08 -2.04
C TYR A 50 5.27 1.96 -2.23
N LEU A 51 4.12 2.06 -1.55
CA LEU A 51 3.07 1.05 -1.62
C LEU A 51 2.48 0.95 -3.03
N MET A 52 2.24 2.08 -3.70
CA MET A 52 1.80 2.06 -5.10
C MET A 52 2.85 1.45 -6.02
N ALA A 53 4.13 1.79 -5.83
CA ALA A 53 5.21 1.17 -6.62
C ALA A 53 5.29 -0.34 -6.40
N CYS A 54 4.99 -0.85 -5.20
CA CYS A 54 4.96 -2.27 -4.90
C CYS A 54 3.75 -3.00 -5.51
N TYR A 55 2.56 -2.40 -5.45
CA TYR A 55 1.30 -3.12 -5.72
C TYR A 55 0.59 -2.72 -7.01
N ASP A 56 0.85 -1.54 -7.58
CA ASP A 56 0.32 -1.13 -8.88
C ASP A 56 1.20 -1.67 -10.02
N LYS A 57 1.16 -2.99 -10.22
CA LYS A 57 2.03 -3.70 -11.19
C LYS A 57 1.35 -4.02 -12.52
N ASP A 58 0.09 -3.65 -12.68
CA ASP A 58 -0.64 -3.97 -13.89
C ASP A 58 -0.37 -2.97 -15.02
N ALA A 59 0.44 -3.43 -15.97
CA ALA A 59 0.79 -2.68 -17.16
C ALA A 59 -0.34 -2.61 -18.20
N ASP A 60 -1.28 -3.57 -18.18
CA ASP A 60 -2.35 -3.68 -19.17
C ASP A 60 -3.62 -2.92 -18.74
N GLY A 61 -3.67 -2.43 -17.49
CA GLY A 61 -4.78 -1.65 -16.94
C GLY A 61 -6.10 -2.44 -16.84
N LEU A 62 -6.01 -3.77 -16.76
CA LEU A 62 -7.13 -4.68 -16.67
C LEU A 62 -7.64 -4.85 -15.23
N THR A 63 -6.79 -4.53 -14.25
CA THR A 63 -7.04 -4.63 -12.82
C THR A 63 -7.27 -3.25 -12.21
N ALA A 64 -8.07 -3.23 -11.15
CA ALA A 64 -8.27 -2.01 -10.38
C ALA A 64 -6.96 -1.59 -9.71
N LYS A 65 -6.72 -0.28 -9.66
CA LYS A 65 -5.59 0.30 -8.93
C LYS A 65 -5.74 0.00 -7.43
N PRO A 66 -4.65 -0.29 -6.70
CA PRO A 66 -4.70 -0.39 -5.26
C PRO A 66 -5.28 0.88 -4.63
N VAL A 67 -6.00 0.72 -3.53
CA VAL A 67 -6.46 1.81 -2.66
C VAL A 67 -5.75 1.63 -1.33
N ILE A 68 -5.11 2.70 -0.84
CA ILE A 68 -4.31 2.67 0.39
C ILE A 68 -5.11 3.31 1.51
N PHE A 69 -5.21 2.62 2.64
CA PHE A 69 -5.90 3.07 3.84
C PHE A 69 -4.90 3.32 4.97
N GLU A 70 -5.10 4.41 5.70
CA GLU A 70 -4.48 4.69 7.00
C GLU A 70 -5.60 4.71 8.05
N ASP A 71 -5.49 3.84 9.05
CA ASP A 71 -6.39 3.69 10.20
C ASP A 71 -7.89 3.43 9.97
N ASP A 72 -8.34 3.26 8.71
CA ASP A 72 -9.75 2.99 8.26
C ASP A 72 -10.18 3.94 7.14
N GLN A 73 -9.42 5.00 6.92
CA GLN A 73 -9.69 6.02 5.92
C GLN A 73 -8.74 5.88 4.75
N VAL A 74 -9.22 6.19 3.55
CA VAL A 74 -8.32 6.36 2.40
C VAL A 74 -7.27 7.40 2.78
N MET A 75 -6.00 7.03 2.61
CA MET A 75 -4.86 7.87 2.96
C MET A 75 -5.02 9.25 2.30
N LYS A 76 -4.77 10.33 3.04
CA LYS A 76 -4.96 11.69 2.52
C LYS A 76 -4.03 11.98 1.33
N GLU A 77 -2.85 11.38 1.35
CA GLU A 77 -1.81 11.46 0.34
C GLU A 77 -2.02 10.48 -0.82
N TYR A 78 -3.16 9.77 -0.86
CA TYR A 78 -3.45 8.79 -1.90
C TYR A 78 -3.32 9.39 -3.29
N ARG A 79 -2.40 8.83 -4.09
CA ARG A 79 -2.29 9.09 -5.52
C ARG A 79 -1.88 7.84 -6.26
N VAL A 80 -2.14 7.84 -7.56
CA VAL A 80 -1.60 6.85 -8.49
C VAL A 80 -0.30 7.39 -9.08
N LEU A 81 0.71 6.53 -9.23
CA LEU A 81 1.95 6.89 -9.91
C LEU A 81 1.71 6.97 -11.42
N LYS A 82 2.34 7.94 -12.08
CA LYS A 82 2.25 8.11 -13.54
C LYS A 82 3.23 7.22 -14.29
#